data_AF-A0A0S4X3A2-F1
#
_entry.id   AF-A0A0S4X3A2-F1
#
_cell.length_a   1.000
_cell.length_b   1.000
_cell.length_c   1.000
_cell.angle_alpha   90.00
_cell.angle_beta   90.00
_cell.angle_gamma   90.00
#
_symmetry.space_group_name_H-M   'P 1'
#
loop_
_entity.id
_entity.type
_entity.pdbx_description
1 polymer ?
#
loop_
_entity_poly.entity_id
_entity_poly.type
_entity_poly.pdbx_seq_one_letter_code
_entity_poly.pdbx_strand_id
1 'polypeptide(L)'
;MGYNEQQLKKWLGVLLASIDLGSGLDRQAWNHVDAASKLLVSSLKGMALVPKSPLKELRVAAKSLRAEALHHGEREFLLEMADKLELALDLIIIDEEHGDRVPGVPRII
;
A
#
# COMPACT_ATOMS: atom_id res chain seq x y z
N MET A 1 9.81 -15.86 11.04
CA MET A 1 8.54 -15.22 10.65
C MET A 1 8.63 -14.89 9.18
N GLY A 2 7.90 -15.62 8.33
CA GLY A 2 8.01 -15.52 6.87
C GLY A 2 7.41 -14.22 6.36
N TYR A 3 8.21 -13.49 5.59
CA TYR A 3 7.98 -12.12 5.14
C TYR A 3 6.68 -11.94 4.34
N ASN A 4 5.79 -11.07 4.83
CA ASN A 4 4.53 -10.64 4.19
C ASN A 4 4.74 -9.94 2.83
N GLU A 5 5.99 -9.60 2.49
CA GLU A 5 6.37 -9.09 1.16
C GLU A 5 5.91 -10.01 0.03
N GLN A 6 6.04 -11.34 0.15
CA GLN A 6 5.63 -12.25 -0.93
C GLN A 6 4.11 -12.20 -1.17
N GLN A 7 3.34 -12.04 -0.10
CA GLN A 7 1.88 -11.91 -0.18
C GLN A 7 1.49 -10.56 -0.78
N LEU A 8 2.12 -9.47 -0.32
CA LEU A 8 1.92 -8.14 -0.88
C LEU A 8 2.22 -8.12 -2.39
N LYS A 9 3.39 -8.61 -2.78
CA LYS A 9 3.81 -8.70 -4.18
C LYS A 9 2.82 -9.49 -5.04
N LYS A 10 2.39 -10.65 -4.54
CA LYS A 10 1.42 -11.51 -5.22
C LYS A 10 0.10 -10.76 -5.47
N TRP A 11 -0.47 -10.17 -4.42
CA TRP A 11 -1.78 -9.51 -4.52
C TRP A 11 -1.72 -8.18 -5.29
N LEU A 12 -0.61 -7.44 -5.20
CA LEU A 12 -0.36 -6.29 -6.07
C LEU A 12 -0.31 -6.70 -7.53
N GLY A 13 0.36 -7.81 -7.86
CA GLY A 13 0.39 -8.33 -9.23
C GLY A 13 -1.00 -8.69 -9.75
N VAL A 14 -1.84 -9.33 -8.93
CA VAL A 14 -3.24 -9.66 -9.30
C VAL A 14 -4.06 -8.39 -9.51
N LEU A 15 -3.96 -7.41 -8.60
CA LEU A 15 -4.70 -6.15 -8.70
C LEU A 15 -4.31 -5.33 -9.93
N LEU A 16 -3.01 -5.19 -10.19
CA LEU A 16 -2.55 -4.41 -11.35
C LEU A 16 -2.90 -5.12 -12.67
N ALA A 17 -2.83 -6.44 -12.71
CA ALA A 17 -3.24 -7.20 -13.89
C ALA A 17 -4.75 -7.08 -14.19
N SER A 18 -5.62 -7.06 -13.18
CA SER A 18 -7.06 -6.92 -13.42
C SER A 18 -7.43 -5.55 -14.00
N ILE A 19 -6.72 -4.52 -13.54
CA ILE A 19 -6.78 -3.16 -14.06
C ILE A 19 -6.29 -3.11 -15.51
N ASP A 20 -5.07 -3.59 -15.78
CA ASP A 20 -4.45 -3.52 -17.12
C ASP A 20 -5.25 -4.30 -18.18
N LEU A 21 -5.88 -5.42 -17.80
CA LEU A 21 -6.68 -6.25 -18.70
C LEU A 21 -8.08 -5.68 -18.97
N GLY A 22 -8.45 -4.55 -18.36
CA GLY A 22 -9.78 -3.96 -18.50
C GLY A 22 -10.90 -4.83 -17.93
N SER A 23 -10.55 -5.83 -17.10
CA SER A 23 -11.52 -6.69 -16.41
C SER A 23 -12.29 -5.97 -15.29
N GLY A 24 -11.97 -4.69 -15.11
CA GLY A 24 -12.45 -3.88 -14.02
C GLY A 24 -11.56 -4.01 -12.79
N LEU A 25 -11.93 -3.26 -11.77
CA LEU A 25 -11.23 -3.23 -10.50
C LEU A 25 -11.56 -4.46 -9.65
N ASP A 26 -10.55 -5.29 -9.38
CA ASP A 26 -10.69 -6.40 -8.42
C ASP A 26 -10.63 -5.91 -6.97
N ARG A 27 -11.80 -5.63 -6.40
CA ARG A 27 -11.97 -5.19 -5.01
C ARG A 27 -11.53 -6.25 -3.99
N GLN A 28 -11.61 -7.54 -4.34
CA GLN A 28 -11.15 -8.61 -3.47
C GLN A 28 -9.61 -8.62 -3.40
N ALA A 29 -8.95 -8.51 -4.56
CA ALA A 29 -7.50 -8.35 -4.62
C ALA A 29 -7.05 -7.10 -3.84
N TRP A 30 -7.78 -5.98 -3.98
CA TRP A 30 -7.51 -4.78 -3.19
C TRP A 30 -7.58 -5.02 -1.68
N ASN A 31 -8.62 -5.69 -1.18
CA ASN A 31 -8.74 -5.98 0.26
C ASN A 31 -7.54 -6.79 0.78
N HIS A 32 -7.02 -7.72 -0.02
CA HIS A 32 -5.80 -8.45 0.33
C HIS A 32 -4.55 -7.57 0.32
N VAL A 33 -4.42 -6.67 -0.65
CA VAL A 33 -3.34 -5.67 -0.71
C VAL A 33 -3.39 -4.75 0.51
N ASP A 34 -4.55 -4.19 0.84
CA ASP A 34 -4.72 -3.28 1.98
C ASP A 34 -4.34 -3.98 3.30
N ALA A 35 -4.85 -5.19 3.54
CA ALA A 35 -4.48 -5.98 4.71
C ALA A 35 -2.98 -6.32 4.76
N ALA A 36 -2.39 -6.74 3.64
CA ALA A 36 -0.97 -7.06 3.56
C ALA A 36 -0.11 -5.81 3.80
N SER A 37 -0.50 -4.65 3.28
CA SER A 37 0.24 -3.39 3.48
C SER A 37 0.25 -2.98 4.96
N LYS A 38 -0.90 -3.06 5.66
CA LYS A 38 -1.00 -2.76 7.10
C LYS A 38 -0.13 -3.67 7.94
N LEU A 39 -0.19 -4.97 7.66
CA LEU A 39 0.65 -5.96 8.34
C LEU A 39 2.14 -5.75 8.06
N LEU A 40 2.51 -5.33 6.86
CA LEU A 40 3.89 -4.98 6.51
C LEU A 40 4.38 -3.80 7.36
N VAL A 41 3.58 -2.72 7.49
CA VAL A 41 3.92 -1.57 8.34
C VAL A 41 4.23 -2.03 9.77
N SER A 42 3.31 -2.74 10.42
CA SER A 42 3.51 -3.22 11.79
C SER A 42 4.68 -4.21 11.92
N SER A 43 4.99 -4.98 10.87
CA SER A 43 6.12 -5.93 10.89
C SER A 43 7.48 -5.25 10.76
N LEU A 44 7.53 -4.05 10.15
CA LEU A 44 8.76 -3.30 9.91
C LEU A 44 9.05 -2.26 10.99
N LYS A 45 8.05 -1.91 11.81
CA LYS A 45 8.20 -0.97 12.93
C LYS A 45 9.29 -1.44 13.91
N GLY A 46 10.16 -0.53 14.31
CA GLY A 46 11.30 -0.76 15.19
C GLY A 46 12.46 -1.52 14.56
N MET A 47 12.40 -1.86 13.26
CA MET A 47 13.53 -2.47 12.57
C MET A 47 14.59 -1.41 12.24
N ALA A 48 15.83 -1.63 12.71
CA ALA A 48 16.95 -0.75 12.39
C ALA A 48 17.26 -0.66 10.88
N LEU A 49 16.88 -1.67 10.10
CA LEU A 49 17.07 -1.72 8.65
C LEU A 49 15.79 -2.22 7.98
N VAL A 50 15.23 -1.38 7.11
CA VAL A 50 14.06 -1.71 6.29
C VAL A 50 14.52 -2.18 4.89
N PRO A 51 14.02 -3.31 4.38
CA PRO A 51 14.37 -3.75 3.03
C PRO A 51 13.76 -2.85 1.97
N LYS A 52 14.55 -2.53 0.94
CA LYS A 52 14.13 -1.65 -0.16
C LYS A 52 13.05 -2.25 -1.07
N SER A 53 12.97 -3.58 -1.13
CA SER A 53 12.06 -4.30 -2.04
C SER A 53 10.59 -3.95 -1.79
N PRO A 54 10.01 -4.14 -0.59
CA PRO A 54 8.62 -3.79 -0.34
C PRO A 54 8.35 -2.28 -0.48
N LEU A 55 9.31 -1.42 -0.11
CA LEU A 55 9.18 0.03 -0.32
C LEU A 55 9.05 0.39 -1.81
N LYS A 56 9.83 -0.30 -2.66
CA LYS A 56 9.75 -0.13 -4.11
C LYS A 56 8.40 -0.62 -4.64
N GLU A 57 7.91 -1.76 -4.17
CA GLU A 57 6.63 -2.33 -4.59
C GLU A 57 5.46 -1.39 -4.27
N LEU A 58 5.37 -0.90 -3.04
CA LEU A 58 4.36 0.09 -2.63
C LEU A 58 4.41 1.34 -3.51
N ARG A 59 5.61 1.90 -3.71
CA ARG A 59 5.79 3.13 -4.51
C ARG A 59 5.45 2.95 -5.99
N VAL A 60 5.83 1.82 -6.58
CA VAL A 60 5.52 1.54 -8.00
C VAL A 60 4.02 1.33 -8.15
N ALA A 61 3.39 0.54 -7.30
CA ALA A 61 1.96 0.29 -7.35
C ALA A 61 1.14 1.58 -7.18
N ALA A 62 1.47 2.43 -6.20
CA ALA A 62 0.80 3.73 -6.03
C ALA A 62 0.89 4.60 -7.29
N LYS A 63 2.07 4.66 -7.92
CA LYS A 63 2.25 5.41 -9.18
C LYS A 63 1.45 4.82 -10.33
N SER A 64 1.41 3.50 -10.48
CA SER A 64 0.62 2.82 -11.50
C SER A 64 -0.88 3.12 -11.33
N LEU A 65 -1.40 3.02 -10.10
CA LEU A 65 -2.80 3.34 -9.81
C LEU A 65 -3.16 4.79 -10.15
N ARG A 66 -2.26 5.75 -9.85
CA ARG A 66 -2.48 7.15 -10.22
C ARG A 66 -2.44 7.39 -11.72
N ALA A 67 -1.55 6.71 -12.43
CA ALA A 67 -1.49 6.80 -13.89
C ALA A 67 -2.80 6.26 -14.50
N GLU A 68 -3.28 5.13 -14.01
CA GLU A 68 -4.53 4.53 -14.46
C GLU A 68 -5.75 5.41 -14.15
N ALA A 69 -5.77 6.05 -12.99
CA ALA A 69 -6.87 6.92 -12.57
C ALA A 69 -7.15 8.08 -13.55
N LEU A 70 -6.19 8.44 -14.42
CA LEU A 70 -6.36 9.46 -15.45
C LEU A 70 -7.28 9.02 -16.60
N HIS A 71 -7.44 7.71 -16.79
CA HIS A 71 -8.11 7.13 -17.96
C HIS A 71 -9.22 6.13 -17.61
N HIS A 72 -9.36 5.76 -16.33
CA HIS A 72 -10.32 4.77 -15.86
C HIS A 72 -11.59 5.38 -15.26
N GLY A 73 -12.75 4.71 -15.42
CA GLY A 73 -14.05 5.19 -14.94
C GLY A 73 -14.18 5.25 -13.41
N GLU A 74 -13.39 4.47 -12.69
CA GLU A 74 -13.34 4.43 -11.20
C GLU A 74 -12.19 5.28 -10.62
N ARG A 75 -11.97 6.47 -11.19
CA ARG A 75 -10.87 7.37 -10.82
C ARG A 75 -10.70 7.58 -9.31
N GLU A 76 -11.78 7.95 -8.62
CA GLU A 76 -11.72 8.27 -7.18
C GLU A 76 -11.23 7.07 -6.35
N PHE A 77 -11.69 5.87 -6.70
CA PHE A 77 -11.30 4.66 -6.00
C PHE A 77 -9.82 4.31 -6.26
N LEU A 78 -9.34 4.46 -7.49
CA LEU A 78 -7.91 4.26 -7.81
C LEU A 78 -7.01 5.25 -7.07
N LEU A 79 -7.42 6.51 -6.94
CA LEU A 79 -6.70 7.51 -6.15
C LEU A 79 -6.69 7.16 -4.66
N GLU A 80 -7.84 6.73 -4.10
CA GLU A 80 -7.93 6.29 -2.71
C GLU A 80 -6.98 5.11 -2.42
N MET A 81 -6.93 4.12 -3.32
CA MET A 81 -6.00 3.00 -3.19
C MET A 81 -4.54 3.45 -3.24
N ALA A 82 -4.20 4.36 -4.17
CA ALA A 82 -2.85 4.91 -4.27
C ALA A 82 -2.44 5.64 -2.97
N ASP A 83 -3.34 6.46 -2.42
CA ASP A 83 -3.10 7.22 -1.19
C ASP A 83 -2.90 6.28 0.02
N LYS A 84 -3.64 5.16 0.08
CA LYS A 84 -3.44 4.14 1.13
C LYS A 84 -2.08 3.44 1.02
N LEU A 85 -1.62 3.15 -0.21
CA LEU A 85 -0.27 2.57 -0.41
C LEU A 85 0.84 3.56 -0.06
N GLU A 86 0.66 4.84 -0.35
CA GLU A 86 1.60 5.88 0.06
C GLU A 86 1.59 6.10 1.57
N LEU A 87 0.42 6.10 2.21
CA LEU A 87 0.34 6.15 3.67
C LEU A 87 1.13 5.00 4.31
N ALA A 88 0.99 3.78 3.79
CA ALA A 88 1.76 2.63 4.30
C ALA A 88 3.28 2.85 4.12
N LEU A 89 3.71 3.38 2.99
CA LEU A 89 5.11 3.73 2.73
C LEU A 89 5.62 4.80 3.71
N ASP A 90 4.85 5.87 3.89
CA ASP A 90 5.20 6.98 4.78
C ASP A 90 5.33 6.50 6.22
N LEU A 91 4.37 5.71 6.70
CA LEU A 91 4.40 5.12 8.04
C LEU A 91 5.67 4.28 8.27
N ILE A 92 6.07 3.46 7.28
CA ILE A 92 7.33 2.69 7.38
C ILE A 92 8.55 3.61 7.45
N ILE A 93 8.58 4.69 6.66
CA ILE A 93 9.72 5.62 6.61
C ILE A 93 9.90 6.36 7.93
N ILE A 94 8.79 6.75 8.57
CA ILE A 94 8.81 7.47 9.85
C ILE A 94 8.77 6.56 11.08
N ASP A 95 8.87 5.24 10.88
CA ASP A 95 8.83 4.21 11.93
C ASP A 95 7.54 4.23 12.78
N GLU A 96 6.41 4.48 12.14
CA GLU A 96 5.08 4.49 12.75
C GLU A 96 4.19 3.35 12.21
N GLU A 97 3.09 3.11 12.90
CA GLU A 97 2.00 2.27 12.44
C GLU A 97 0.64 2.99 12.45
N HIS A 98 -0.36 2.35 11.84
CA HIS A 98 -1.71 2.89 11.69
C HIS A 98 -2.39 3.26 13.02
N GLY A 99 -1.99 2.61 14.12
CA GLY A 99 -2.48 2.87 15.48
C GLY A 99 -1.78 4.02 16.22
N ASP A 100 -0.62 4.49 15.75
CA ASP A 100 0.14 5.55 16.44
C ASP A 100 -0.48 6.94 16.27
N ARG A 101 -1.42 7.09 15.34
CA ARG A 101 -2.19 8.32 15.16
C ARG A 101 -3.39 8.34 16.10
N VAL A 102 -3.19 8.88 17.29
CA VAL A 102 -4.26 9.11 18.27
C VAL A 102 -4.86 10.51 18.08
N PRO A 103 -6.16 10.64 17.74
CA PRO A 103 -6.80 11.94 17.63
C PRO A 103 -6.70 12.75 18.93
N GLY A 104 -6.36 14.04 18.82
CA GLY A 104 -6.27 14.95 19.97
C GLY A 104 -4.96 14.89 20.74
N VAL A 105 -3.99 14.06 20.33
CA VAL A 105 -2.65 14.03 20.91
C VAL A 105 -1.68 14.82 20.01
N PRO A 106 -1.14 15.96 20.46
CA PRO A 106 -0.15 16.73 19.70
C PRO A 106 1.12 15.91 19.47
N ARG A 107 1.71 16.02 18.29
CA ARG A 107 3.01 15.41 17.98
C ARG A 107 4.12 16.42 18.21
N ILE A 108 5.17 15.99 18.90
CA ILE A 108 6.46 16.69 18.90
C ILE A 108 7.20 16.15 17.67
N ILE A 109 7.44 17.02 16.69
CA ILE A 109 8.16 16.74 15.44
C ILE A 109 9.59 17.25 15.58
#